data_AF-A0A7R9R2A5-F1
#
_entry.id   AF-A0A7R9R2A5-F1
#
_cell.length_a   1.000
_cell.length_b   1.000
_cell.length_c   1.000
_cell.angle_alpha   90.00
_cell.angle_beta   90.00
_cell.angle_gamma   90.00
#
_symmetry.space_group_name_H-M   'P 1'
#
loop_
_entity.id
_entity.type
_entity.pdbx_description
1 polymer ?
#
loop_
_entity_poly.entity_id
_entity_poly.type
_entity_poly.pdbx_seq_one_letter_code
_entity_poly.pdbx_strand_id
1 'polypeptide(L)'
;MSANMKQKAVKTAKTATTYTLKTAKGMRDYEPHQLAVRERVFGIINDCFKRHGALQIDTPVCELKETLTGKYGEDSKLIYDLADQGGEQLALRYDLTVPFARYLAQNKITTMKRYQIAKVYRRDNPSITKGRFREFYQCDFDIAGAYDPMLPDVECLKIVSEILTNLQIG
;
A
#
# COMPACT_ATOMS: atom_id res chain seq x y z
N MET A 1 11.04 -67.80 34.85
CA MET A 1 10.19 -66.62 35.18
C MET A 1 11.13 -65.50 35.54
N SER A 2 11.10 -64.27 35.05
CA SER A 2 10.23 -63.56 34.13
C SER A 2 11.06 -62.40 33.54
N ALA A 3 10.83 -62.06 32.27
CA ALA A 3 11.46 -60.95 31.58
C ALA A 3 11.06 -59.60 32.18
N ASN A 4 11.96 -58.61 32.21
CA ASN A 4 11.62 -57.24 32.57
C ASN A 4 12.15 -56.26 31.52
N MET A 5 11.46 -56.23 30.38
CA MET A 5 11.67 -55.25 29.31
C MET A 5 10.72 -54.07 29.57
N LYS A 6 11.22 -52.98 30.18
CA LYS A 6 10.47 -51.72 30.28
C LYS A 6 10.51 -51.00 28.94
N GLN A 7 9.53 -51.25 28.08
CA GLN A 7 9.24 -50.38 26.94
C GLN A 7 8.68 -49.04 27.47
N LYS A 8 9.49 -47.99 27.44
CA LYS A 8 9.00 -46.61 27.53
C LYS A 8 8.34 -46.25 26.20
N ALA A 9 7.01 -46.29 26.16
CA ALA A 9 6.24 -45.76 25.05
C ALA A 9 6.44 -44.23 24.97
N VAL A 10 7.20 -43.77 23.97
CA VAL A 10 7.27 -42.36 23.60
C VAL A 10 5.94 -42.01 22.93
N LYS A 11 5.01 -41.43 23.69
CA LYS A 11 3.80 -40.80 23.14
C LYS A 11 4.17 -39.44 22.57
N THR A 12 4.48 -39.37 21.28
CA THR A 12 4.54 -38.11 20.53
C THR A 12 3.11 -37.68 20.20
N ALA A 13 2.49 -36.93 21.10
CA ALA A 13 1.24 -36.23 20.80
C ALA A 13 1.57 -35.08 19.82
N LYS A 14 1.28 -35.28 18.52
CA LYS A 14 1.17 -34.16 17.58
C LYS A 14 -0.02 -33.32 18.02
N THR A 15 0.23 -32.20 18.67
CA THR A 15 -0.80 -31.21 19.02
C THR A 15 -1.45 -30.74 17.73
N ALA A 16 -2.72 -31.08 17.53
CA ALA A 16 -3.50 -30.59 16.40
C ALA A 16 -3.49 -29.07 16.44
N THR A 17 -2.89 -28.44 15.43
CA THR A 17 -2.81 -26.99 15.35
C THR A 17 -4.21 -26.48 15.05
N THR A 18 -4.89 -25.90 16.04
CA THR A 18 -6.22 -25.30 15.85
C THR A 18 -6.10 -24.16 14.85
N TYR A 19 -6.74 -24.34 13.69
CA TYR A 19 -6.74 -23.34 12.63
C TYR A 19 -7.66 -22.17 13.02
N THR A 20 -7.09 -20.98 13.17
CA THR A 20 -7.86 -19.75 13.44
C THR A 20 -8.10 -18.99 12.15
N LEU A 21 -9.38 -18.85 11.79
CA LEU A 21 -9.83 -17.96 10.71
C LEU A 21 -9.66 -16.50 11.13
N LYS A 22 -8.71 -15.79 10.52
CA LYS A 22 -8.50 -14.35 10.73
C LYS A 22 -7.75 -13.73 9.57
N THR A 23 -7.93 -12.43 9.36
CA THR A 23 -7.10 -11.63 8.45
C THR A 23 -5.68 -11.46 9.03
N ALA A 24 -4.73 -11.11 8.16
CA ALA A 24 -3.39 -10.76 8.60
C ALA A 24 -3.41 -9.55 9.55
N LYS A 25 -2.50 -9.52 10.52
CA LYS A 25 -2.42 -8.42 11.50
C LYS A 25 -2.31 -7.08 10.78
N GLY A 26 -3.21 -6.14 11.11
CA GLY A 26 -3.25 -4.80 10.53
C GLY A 26 -3.91 -4.71 9.15
N MET A 27 -4.53 -5.79 8.67
CA MET A 27 -5.32 -5.83 7.44
C MET A 27 -6.77 -6.19 7.78
N ARG A 28 -7.72 -5.77 6.95
CA ARG A 28 -9.16 -5.99 7.17
C ARG A 28 -9.91 -6.17 5.86
N ASP A 29 -11.02 -6.88 5.95
CA ASP A 29 -12.02 -6.90 4.90
C ASP A 29 -12.84 -5.60 4.93
N TYR A 30 -13.46 -5.27 3.81
CA TYR A 30 -14.37 -4.13 3.69
C TYR A 30 -15.79 -4.65 3.48
N GLU A 31 -16.68 -4.31 4.39
CA GLU A 31 -18.09 -4.66 4.32
C GLU A 31 -18.81 -3.90 3.19
N PRO A 32 -19.94 -4.40 2.65
CA PRO A 32 -20.64 -3.75 1.54
C PRO A 32 -20.97 -2.27 1.76
N HIS A 33 -21.38 -1.88 2.97
CA HIS A 33 -21.64 -0.49 3.32
C HIS A 33 -20.37 0.37 3.33
N GLN A 34 -19.22 -0.20 3.74
CA GLN A 34 -17.92 0.49 3.71
C GLN A 34 -17.44 0.67 2.27
N LEU A 35 -17.69 -0.31 1.41
CA LEU A 35 -17.40 -0.23 -0.02
C LEU A 35 -18.25 0.85 -0.70
N ALA A 36 -19.54 0.94 -0.38
CA ALA A 36 -20.41 1.99 -0.92
C ALA A 36 -19.94 3.42 -0.53
N VAL A 37 -19.50 3.59 0.72
CA VAL A 37 -18.88 4.86 1.16
C VAL A 37 -17.59 5.12 0.40
N ARG A 38 -16.72 4.10 0.26
CA ARG A 38 -15.45 4.23 -0.47
C ARG A 38 -15.66 4.61 -1.93
N GLU A 39 -16.61 3.98 -2.61
CA GLU A 39 -16.96 4.26 -3.99
C GLU A 39 -17.40 5.73 -4.16
N ARG A 40 -18.27 6.23 -3.28
CA ARG A 40 -18.70 7.63 -3.28
C ARG A 40 -17.53 8.59 -3.10
N VAL A 41 -16.67 8.34 -2.11
CA VAL A 41 -15.49 9.17 -1.82
C VAL A 41 -14.51 9.15 -3.00
N PHE A 42 -14.22 7.98 -3.56
CA PHE A 42 -13.35 7.85 -4.71
C PHE A 42 -13.93 8.49 -5.97
N GLY A 43 -15.25 8.45 -6.16
CA GLY A 43 -15.92 9.17 -7.25
C GLY A 43 -15.61 10.67 -7.22
N ILE A 44 -15.83 11.32 -6.07
CA ILE A 44 -15.57 12.75 -5.88
C ILE A 44 -14.10 13.10 -6.14
N ILE A 45 -13.18 12.29 -5.60
CA ILE A 45 -11.73 12.49 -5.78
C ILE A 45 -11.34 12.32 -7.25
N ASN A 46 -11.82 11.25 -7.90
CA ASN A 46 -11.51 10.92 -9.29
C ASN A 46 -12.03 12.00 -10.25
N ASP A 47 -13.25 12.49 -10.03
CA ASP A 47 -13.84 13.56 -10.83
C ASP A 47 -13.04 14.86 -10.69
N CYS A 48 -12.51 15.17 -9.50
CA CYS A 48 -11.61 16.29 -9.31
C CYS A 48 -10.30 16.11 -10.10
N PHE A 49 -9.64 14.96 -9.97
CA PHE A 49 -8.40 14.71 -10.70
C PHE A 49 -8.57 14.78 -12.22
N LYS A 50 -9.67 14.22 -12.75
CA LYS A 50 -10.01 14.28 -14.17
C LYS A 50 -10.28 15.71 -14.65
N ARG A 51 -10.98 16.54 -13.87
CA ARG A 51 -11.22 17.96 -14.21
C ARG A 51 -9.91 18.75 -14.32
N HIS A 52 -8.88 18.37 -13.58
CA HIS A 52 -7.54 18.94 -13.66
C HIS A 52 -6.66 18.35 -14.79
N GLY A 53 -7.22 17.46 -15.63
CA GLY A 53 -6.55 16.88 -16.79
C GLY A 53 -5.50 15.82 -16.43
N ALA A 54 -5.56 15.24 -15.24
CA ALA A 54 -4.63 14.17 -14.85
C ALA A 54 -5.01 12.82 -15.46
N LEU A 55 -3.99 12.08 -15.88
CA LEU A 55 -4.14 10.73 -16.40
C LEU A 55 -4.04 9.71 -15.26
N GLN A 56 -4.87 8.67 -15.33
CA GLN A 56 -4.73 7.55 -14.39
C GLN A 56 -3.61 6.63 -14.84
N ILE A 57 -2.75 6.25 -13.91
CA ILE A 57 -1.81 5.13 -14.10
C ILE A 57 -2.04 4.09 -13.01
N ASP A 58 -1.55 2.88 -13.25
CA ASP A 58 -1.41 1.86 -12.22
C ASP A 58 -0.04 1.20 -12.32
N THR A 59 0.49 0.78 -11.18
CA THR A 59 1.77 0.11 -11.06
C THR A 59 1.58 -1.23 -10.36
N PRO A 60 2.47 -2.21 -10.58
CA PRO A 60 2.43 -3.46 -9.83
C PRO A 60 2.43 -3.22 -8.31
N VAL A 61 1.84 -4.15 -7.57
CA VAL A 61 1.79 -4.07 -6.09
C VAL A 61 3.17 -4.28 -5.45
N CYS A 62 4.03 -5.03 -6.13
CA CYS A 62 5.41 -5.26 -5.76
C CYS A 62 6.36 -4.57 -6.74
N GLU A 63 7.44 -4.03 -6.19
CA GLU A 63 8.56 -3.47 -6.94
C GLU A 63 9.82 -4.30 -6.65
N LEU A 64 10.85 -4.15 -7.49
CA LEU A 64 12.17 -4.69 -7.16
C LEU A 64 12.63 -4.09 -5.83
N LYS A 65 13.16 -4.92 -4.93
CA LYS A 65 13.58 -4.47 -3.59
C LYS A 65 14.60 -3.34 -3.65
N GLU A 66 15.50 -3.37 -4.62
CA GLU A 66 16.48 -2.30 -4.86
C GLU A 66 15.83 -0.96 -5.22
N THR A 67 14.67 -0.96 -5.88
CA THR A 67 13.94 0.27 -6.24
C THR A 67 13.46 1.01 -5.00
N LEU A 68 13.09 0.26 -3.95
CA LEU A 68 12.58 0.80 -2.69
C LEU A 68 13.70 1.08 -1.67
N THR A 69 14.90 0.54 -1.89
CA THR A 69 16.00 0.62 -0.92
C THR A 69 16.59 2.03 -0.85
N GLY A 70 16.78 2.55 0.36
CA GLY A 70 17.44 3.84 0.59
C GLY A 70 16.58 5.08 0.28
N LYS A 71 15.31 4.92 -0.11
CA LYS A 71 14.39 6.03 -0.40
C LYS A 71 13.65 6.56 0.82
N TYR A 72 13.52 5.73 1.86
CA TYR A 72 12.66 6.02 3.01
C TYR A 72 13.44 6.21 4.33
N GLY A 73 14.77 6.29 4.30
CA GLY A 73 15.58 6.43 5.51
C GLY A 73 15.29 5.30 6.51
N GLU A 74 14.97 5.66 7.76
CA GLU A 74 14.65 4.70 8.85
C GLU A 74 13.41 3.85 8.56
N ASP A 75 12.44 4.38 7.81
CA ASP A 75 11.19 3.71 7.45
C ASP A 75 11.40 2.54 6.49
N SER A 76 12.58 2.43 5.86
CA SER A 76 12.91 1.31 4.97
C SER A 76 12.79 -0.06 5.67
N LYS A 77 12.94 -0.09 7.00
CA LYS A 77 12.77 -1.31 7.82
C LYS A 77 11.31 -1.80 7.89
N LEU A 78 10.36 -0.94 7.55
CA LEU A 78 8.93 -1.21 7.58
C LEU A 78 8.40 -1.77 6.25
N ILE A 79 9.26 -2.05 5.28
CA ILE A 79 8.86 -2.61 3.99
C ILE A 79 8.57 -4.12 4.11
N TYR A 80 7.53 -4.57 3.42
CA TYR A 80 7.22 -6.00 3.29
C TYR A 80 8.04 -6.62 2.16
N ASP A 81 9.03 -7.42 2.54
CA ASP A 81 9.78 -8.25 1.60
C ASP A 81 8.98 -9.51 1.24
N LEU A 82 9.04 -9.92 -0.04
CA LEU A 82 8.55 -11.21 -0.48
C LEU A 82 9.60 -12.28 -0.19
N ALA A 83 9.15 -13.53 0.00
CA ALA A 83 10.06 -14.65 0.20
C ALA A 83 10.85 -14.93 -1.09
N ASP A 84 12.14 -15.25 -0.93
CA ASP A 84 12.98 -15.69 -2.04
C ASP A 84 12.50 -17.05 -2.55
N GLN A 85 12.29 -17.13 -3.86
CA GLN A 85 11.86 -18.32 -4.58
C GLN A 85 12.82 -18.67 -5.73
N GLY A 86 14.06 -18.18 -5.69
CA GLY A 86 15.09 -18.41 -6.71
C GLY A 86 15.06 -17.41 -7.86
N GLY A 87 14.43 -16.25 -7.66
CA GLY A 87 14.25 -15.21 -8.69
C GLY A 87 14.57 -13.81 -8.18
N GLU A 88 13.89 -12.82 -8.74
CA GLU A 88 14.06 -11.42 -8.35
C GLU A 88 13.65 -11.18 -6.89
N GLN A 89 14.41 -10.35 -6.20
CA GLN A 89 14.08 -9.93 -4.84
C GLN A 89 13.02 -8.83 -4.91
N LEU A 90 11.81 -9.14 -4.45
CA LEU A 90 10.65 -8.26 -4.54
C LEU A 90 10.23 -7.75 -3.16
N ALA A 91 9.62 -6.58 -3.15
CA ALA A 91 9.02 -5.99 -1.97
C ALA A 91 7.72 -5.26 -2.31
N LEU A 92 6.75 -5.25 -1.40
CA LEU A 92 5.50 -4.50 -1.59
C LEU A 92 5.77 -3.00 -1.51
N ARG A 93 5.09 -2.24 -2.36
CA ARG A 93 5.21 -0.78 -2.40
C ARG A 93 4.80 -0.13 -1.06
N TYR A 94 5.66 0.76 -0.57
CA TYR A 94 5.47 1.51 0.67
C TYR A 94 4.60 2.78 0.48
N ASP A 95 4.69 3.36 -0.72
CA ASP A 95 3.90 4.49 -1.19
C ASP A 95 3.59 4.35 -2.70
N LEU A 96 3.03 5.39 -3.33
CA LEU A 96 2.81 5.47 -4.77
C LEU A 96 3.81 6.41 -5.48
N THR A 97 4.52 7.26 -4.74
CA THR A 97 5.48 8.23 -5.29
C THR A 97 6.75 7.57 -5.83
N VAL A 98 7.35 6.60 -5.12
CA VAL A 98 8.55 5.90 -5.62
C VAL A 98 8.23 5.04 -6.86
N PRO A 99 7.14 4.24 -6.88
CA PRO A 99 6.68 3.58 -8.11
C PRO A 99 6.48 4.55 -9.27
N PHE A 100 5.96 5.76 -9.01
CA PHE A 100 5.81 6.78 -10.04
C PHE A 100 7.15 7.31 -10.57
N ALA A 101 8.11 7.59 -9.69
CA ALA A 101 9.45 8.02 -10.12
C ALA A 101 10.13 6.93 -10.99
N ARG A 102 10.02 5.65 -10.59
CA ARG A 102 10.48 4.52 -11.41
C ARG A 102 9.75 4.48 -12.75
N TYR A 103 8.43 4.66 -12.76
CA TYR A 103 7.62 4.68 -13.98
C TYR A 103 8.07 5.77 -14.96
N LEU A 104 8.30 6.99 -14.48
CA LEU A 104 8.82 8.08 -15.31
C LEU A 104 10.20 7.74 -15.89
N ALA A 105 11.12 7.26 -15.05
CA ALA A 105 12.49 6.93 -15.47
C ALA A 105 12.52 5.79 -16.50
N GLN A 106 11.79 4.71 -16.25
CA GLN A 106 11.73 3.54 -17.13
C GLN A 106 11.18 3.90 -18.53
N ASN A 107 10.16 4.76 -18.58
CA ASN A 107 9.53 5.18 -19.83
C ASN A 107 10.16 6.44 -20.44
N LYS A 108 11.20 7.00 -19.82
CA LYS A 108 11.87 8.24 -20.25
C LYS A 108 10.90 9.43 -20.39
N ILE A 109 9.92 9.50 -19.49
CA ILE A 109 8.92 10.57 -19.47
C ILE A 109 9.44 11.69 -18.58
N THR A 110 9.50 12.90 -19.13
CA THR A 110 9.98 14.09 -18.43
C THR A 110 8.86 14.97 -17.90
N THR A 111 7.68 14.89 -18.50
CA THR A 111 6.50 15.69 -18.10
C THR A 111 5.28 14.79 -18.03
N MET A 112 4.56 14.86 -16.91
CA MET A 112 3.33 14.10 -16.69
C MET A 112 2.51 14.73 -15.57
N LYS A 113 1.20 14.82 -15.78
CA LYS A 113 0.22 15.04 -14.72
C LYS A 113 -0.60 13.76 -14.55
N ARG A 114 -0.52 13.14 -13.38
CA ARG A 114 -1.17 11.85 -13.13
C ARG A 114 -1.88 11.80 -11.79
N TYR A 115 -2.78 10.83 -11.66
CA TYR A 115 -3.27 10.37 -10.37
C TYR A 115 -3.20 8.85 -10.26
N GLN A 116 -3.07 8.35 -9.03
CA GLN A 116 -3.11 6.94 -8.72
C GLN A 116 -3.85 6.72 -7.38
N ILE A 117 -4.88 5.89 -7.40
CA ILE A 117 -5.63 5.48 -6.20
C ILE A 117 -5.40 3.99 -5.99
N ALA A 118 -4.57 3.64 -5.00
CA ALA A 118 -4.21 2.26 -4.79
C ALA A 118 -3.81 1.96 -3.34
N LYS A 119 -3.80 0.68 -2.99
CA LYS A 119 -3.34 0.22 -1.67
C LYS A 119 -1.82 0.26 -1.57
N VAL A 120 -1.32 0.57 -0.39
CA VAL A 120 0.09 0.53 0.00
C VAL A 120 0.29 -0.24 1.30
N TYR A 121 1.51 -0.70 1.53
CA TYR A 121 1.83 -1.69 2.55
C TYR A 121 2.97 -1.22 3.44
N ARG A 122 2.69 -1.07 4.74
CA ARG A 122 3.67 -0.64 5.74
C ARG A 122 3.63 -1.57 6.94
N ARG A 123 4.74 -2.17 7.33
CA ARG A 123 4.86 -3.10 8.50
C ARG A 123 4.82 -2.39 9.84
N ASP A 124 4.02 -1.34 9.91
CA ASP A 124 3.90 -0.53 11.10
C ASP A 124 3.33 -1.33 12.29
N ASN A 125 3.42 -0.78 13.50
CA ASN A 125 2.71 -1.30 14.66
C ASN A 125 1.25 -0.83 14.59
N PRO A 126 0.31 -1.70 14.16
CA PRO A 126 -1.05 -1.25 13.88
C PRO A 126 -1.76 -0.87 15.18
N SER A 127 -2.52 0.20 15.10
CA SER A 127 -3.40 0.67 16.17
C SER A 127 -4.76 0.94 15.54
N ILE A 128 -5.63 -0.07 15.61
CA ILE A 128 -6.95 -0.05 14.96
C ILE A 128 -7.80 1.11 15.48
N THR A 129 -7.74 1.37 16.80
CA THR A 129 -8.44 2.49 17.44
C THR A 129 -7.96 3.86 16.97
N LYS A 130 -6.73 3.95 16.46
CA LYS A 130 -6.13 5.17 15.91
C LYS A 130 -6.12 5.20 14.37
N GLY A 131 -6.76 4.25 13.70
CA GLY A 131 -6.78 4.16 12.23
C GLY A 131 -5.44 3.81 11.58
N ARG A 132 -4.48 3.27 12.35
CA ARG A 132 -3.15 2.89 11.85
C ARG A 132 -3.16 1.43 11.41
N PHE A 133 -3.16 1.21 10.10
CA PHE A 133 -3.22 -0.11 9.47
C PHE A 133 -1.89 -0.44 8.77
N ARG A 134 -1.75 -1.71 8.37
CA ARG A 134 -0.60 -2.19 7.57
C ARG A 134 -0.91 -2.25 6.08
N GLU A 135 -2.18 -2.27 5.73
CA GLU A 135 -2.70 -2.10 4.37
C GLU A 135 -3.73 -0.97 4.41
N PHE A 136 -3.57 0.04 3.57
CA PHE A 136 -4.52 1.16 3.43
C PHE A 136 -4.38 1.82 2.05
N TYR A 137 -5.36 2.62 1.67
CA TYR A 137 -5.34 3.34 0.40
C TYR A 137 -4.58 4.66 0.50
N GLN A 138 -3.82 4.96 -0.55
CA GLN A 138 -3.38 6.29 -0.89
C GLN A 138 -4.11 6.78 -2.14
N CYS A 139 -4.29 8.09 -2.25
CA CYS A 139 -4.92 8.78 -3.37
C CYS A 139 -3.97 9.90 -3.78
N ASP A 140 -3.03 9.58 -4.66
CA ASP A 140 -1.96 10.49 -5.01
C ASP A 140 -2.29 11.21 -6.32
N PHE A 141 -1.91 12.48 -6.39
CA PHE A 141 -1.94 13.32 -7.58
C PHE A 141 -0.58 14.01 -7.68
N ASP A 142 0.04 13.93 -8.85
CA ASP A 142 1.40 14.42 -9.03
C ASP A 142 1.54 15.14 -10.37
N ILE A 143 2.28 16.24 -10.35
CA ILE A 143 2.71 16.98 -11.53
C ILE A 143 4.23 16.88 -11.59
N ALA A 144 4.75 16.16 -12.58
CA ALA A 144 6.17 16.04 -12.88
C ALA A 144 6.49 16.85 -14.14
N GLY A 145 7.57 17.61 -14.11
CA GLY A 145 8.03 18.41 -15.25
C GLY A 145 8.65 19.74 -14.82
N ALA A 146 9.26 20.42 -15.80
CA ALA A 146 9.70 21.79 -15.63
C ALA A 146 8.55 22.74 -16.00
N TYR A 147 8.15 23.57 -15.04
CA TYR A 147 7.10 24.58 -15.18
C TYR A 147 7.59 25.90 -14.60
N ASP A 148 6.86 26.98 -14.88
CA ASP A 148 7.11 28.24 -14.18
C ASP A 148 6.91 28.05 -12.67
N PRO A 149 7.72 28.72 -11.84
CA PRO A 149 7.66 28.55 -10.40
C PRO A 149 6.25 28.70 -9.84
N MET A 150 5.90 27.84 -8.89
CA MET A 150 4.65 27.86 -8.10
C MET A 150 3.36 27.51 -8.84
N LEU A 151 3.33 27.46 -10.18
CA LEU A 151 2.13 27.09 -10.93
C LEU A 151 1.60 25.68 -10.60
N PRO A 152 2.39 24.60 -10.68
CA PRO A 152 1.91 23.27 -10.31
C PRO A 152 1.63 23.17 -8.80
N ASP A 153 2.43 23.86 -7.97
CA ASP A 153 2.28 23.86 -6.52
C ASP A 153 0.93 24.43 -6.07
N VAL A 154 0.51 25.57 -6.64
CA VAL A 154 -0.80 26.16 -6.33
C VAL A 154 -1.96 25.32 -6.88
N GLU A 155 -1.77 24.63 -8.01
CA GLU A 155 -2.75 23.70 -8.54
C GLU A 155 -2.98 22.52 -7.59
N CYS A 156 -1.92 21.95 -7.00
CA CYS A 156 -2.04 20.91 -5.98
C CYS A 156 -2.87 21.38 -4.78
N LEU A 157 -2.66 22.60 -4.28
CA LEU A 157 -3.46 23.17 -3.20
C LEU A 157 -4.92 23.36 -3.61
N LYS A 158 -5.17 23.79 -4.84
CA LYS A 158 -6.53 23.95 -5.39
C LYS A 158 -7.27 22.62 -5.44
N ILE A 159 -6.61 21.56 -5.90
CA ILE A 159 -7.16 20.20 -5.95
C ILE A 159 -7.54 19.71 -4.55
N VAL A 160 -6.64 19.87 -3.57
CA VAL A 160 -6.92 19.49 -2.17
C VAL A 160 -8.13 20.27 -1.64
N SER A 161 -8.17 21.58 -1.85
CA SER A 161 -9.29 22.43 -1.42
C SER A 161 -10.61 22.00 -2.04
N GLU A 162 -10.64 21.70 -3.34
CA GLU A 162 -11.86 21.25 -4.03
C GLU A 162 -12.33 19.89 -3.56
N ILE A 163 -11.42 18.93 -3.38
CA ILE A 163 -11.76 17.60 -2.87
C ILE A 163 -12.37 17.72 -1.48
N LEU A 164 -11.71 18.43 -0.56
CA LEU A 164 -12.21 18.57 0.81
C LEU A 164 -13.56 19.29 0.87
N THR A 165 -13.74 20.33 0.06
CA THR A 165 -15.03 21.05 -0.06
C THR A 165 -16.14 20.14 -0.57
N ASN A 166 -15.87 19.37 -1.64
CA ASN A 166 -16.86 18.49 -2.25
C ASN A 166 -17.17 17.25 -1.39
N LEU A 167 -16.25 16.83 -0.52
CA LEU A 167 -16.48 15.75 0.44
C LEU A 167 -17.40 16.16 1.60
N GLN A 168 -17.56 17.47 1.88
CA GLN A 168 -18.44 18.00 2.92
C GLN A 168 -18.15 17.41 4.32
N ILE A 169 -16.87 17.36 4.69
CA ILE A 169 -16.39 16.70 5.93
C ILE A 169 -16.01 17.68 7.05
N GLY A 170 -16.35 18.96 6.94
CA GLY A 170 -16.09 19.98 7.96
C GLY A 170 -15.63 21.29 7.37
#